data_AF-A0A949ZEP8-F1
#
_entry.id   AF-A0A949ZEP8-F1
#
_cell.length_a   1.000
_cell.length_b   1.000
_cell.length_c   1.000
_cell.angle_alpha   90.00
_cell.angle_beta   90.00
_cell.angle_gamma   90.00
#
_symmetry.space_group_name_H-M   'P 1'
#
loop_
_entity.id
_entity.type
_entity.pdbx_description
1 polymer ?
#
loop_
_entity_poly.entity_id
_entity_poly.type
_entity_poly.pdbx_seq_one_letter_code
_entity_poly.pdbx_strand_id
1 'polypeptide(L)'
;LRVAGEETRLPGSLEPTLFRIIQEALNNARKHAQASSIEVVIGFQPHNVSAVVRDNGVGMDVAATEARLDGTRHLGLISMRERAELEKGSLEIRSRPGQGTEIRASFNH
;
A
#
# COMPACT_ATOMS: atom_id res chain seq x y z
N LEU A 1 7.94 11.71 1.29
CA LEU A 1 7.60 10.98 2.52
C LEU A 1 7.18 11.99 3.57
N ARG A 2 6.07 11.73 4.26
CA ARG A 2 5.56 12.53 5.37
C ARG A 2 5.25 11.59 6.53
N VAL A 3 5.62 11.99 7.74
CA VAL A 3 5.20 11.32 8.97
C VAL A 3 4.21 12.22 9.70
N ALA A 4 3.13 11.65 10.21
CA ALA A 4 2.10 12.36 10.95
C ALA A 4 1.86 11.65 12.30
N GLY A 5 1.67 12.43 13.36
CA GLY A 5 1.55 11.92 14.72
C GLY A 5 2.90 11.78 15.43
N GLU A 6 2.85 11.33 16.69
CA GLU A 6 4.04 11.02 17.48
C GLU A 6 4.45 9.57 17.18
N GLU A 7 5.71 9.38 16.78
CA GLU A 7 6.23 8.05 16.46
C GLU A 7 6.27 7.19 17.72
N THR A 8 5.67 6.00 17.64
CA THR A 8 5.63 5.04 18.73
C THR A 8 6.35 3.78 18.31
N ARG A 9 7.00 3.10 19.26
CA ARG A 9 7.59 1.79 19.00
C ARG A 9 6.49 0.80 18.57
N LEU A 10 6.65 0.24 17.38
CA LEU A 10 5.72 -0.75 16.85
C LEU A 10 6.09 -2.16 17.32
N PRO A 11 5.13 -3.11 17.30
CA PRO A 11 5.44 -4.53 17.43
C PRO A 11 6.49 -4.95 16.39
N GLY A 12 7.41 -5.84 16.77
CA GLY A 12 8.58 -6.17 15.94
C GLY A 12 8.27 -6.77 14.57
N SER A 13 7.08 -7.34 14.37
CA SER A 13 6.61 -7.88 13.09
C SER A 13 5.94 -6.82 12.19
N LEU A 14 5.49 -5.71 12.77
CA LEU A 14 4.64 -4.73 12.09
C LEU A 14 5.48 -3.75 11.25
N GLU A 15 6.62 -3.29 11.75
CA GLU A 15 7.60 -2.48 10.99
C GLU A 15 8.03 -3.14 9.66
N PRO A 16 8.55 -4.38 9.65
CA PRO A 16 8.97 -5.01 8.40
C PRO A 16 7.79 -5.28 7.45
N THR A 17 6.60 -5.55 7.99
CA THR A 17 5.38 -5.71 7.19
C THR A 17 4.99 -4.40 6.51
N LEU A 18 4.93 -3.29 7.25
CA LEU A 18 4.63 -1.95 6.72
C LEU A 18 5.66 -1.55 5.67
N PHE A 19 6.95 -1.77 5.94
CA PHE A 19 8.04 -1.49 5.00
C PHE A 19 7.86 -2.26 3.68
N ARG A 20 7.52 -3.55 3.74
CA ARG A 20 7.33 -4.37 2.53
C ARG A 20 6.12 -3.93 1.72
N ILE A 21 5.02 -3.55 2.37
CA ILE A 21 3.85 -3.01 1.67
C ILE A 21 4.18 -1.69 0.98
N ILE A 22 4.85 -0.76 1.67
CA ILE A 22 5.28 0.52 1.07
C ILE A 22 6.24 0.26 -0.10
N GLN A 23 7.21 -0.63 0.07
CA GLN A 23 8.19 -0.98 -0.98
C GLN A 23 7.51 -1.53 -2.23
N GLU A 24 6.54 -2.43 -2.06
CA GLU A 24 5.82 -3.01 -3.20
C GLU A 24 4.91 -1.99 -3.88
N ALA A 25 4.23 -1.13 -3.11
CA ALA A 25 3.44 -0.03 -3.64
C ALA A 25 4.29 0.94 -4.49
N LEU A 26 5.48 1.31 -4.00
CA LEU A 26 6.43 2.15 -4.74
C LEU A 26 6.95 1.46 -6.01
N ASN A 27 7.22 0.16 -5.94
CA ASN A 27 7.62 -0.62 -7.11
C ASN A 27 6.51 -0.67 -8.17
N ASN A 28 5.26 -0.85 -7.75
CA ASN A 28 4.11 -0.82 -8.64
C ASN A 28 3.96 0.54 -9.33
N ALA A 29 4.05 1.62 -8.57
CA ALA A 29 4.00 2.97 -9.13
C ALA A 29 5.14 3.20 -10.14
N ARG A 30 6.38 2.84 -9.78
CA ARG A 30 7.55 2.96 -10.67
C ARG A 30 7.41 2.17 -11.97
N LYS A 31 6.86 0.95 -11.92
CA LYS A 31 6.75 0.07 -13.09
C LYS A 31 5.53 0.37 -13.96
N HIS A 32 4.44 0.87 -13.38
CA HIS A 32 3.13 0.85 -14.03
C HIS A 32 2.43 2.21 -14.09
N ALA A 33 2.68 3.12 -13.14
CA ALA A 33 1.85 4.31 -13.01
C ALA A 33 2.13 5.40 -14.05
N GLN A 34 3.34 5.47 -14.62
CA GLN A 34 3.78 6.65 -15.41
C GLN A 34 3.50 7.98 -14.66
N ALA A 35 3.59 7.92 -13.32
CA ALA A 35 3.27 9.04 -12.46
C ALA A 35 4.40 10.08 -12.47
N SER A 36 4.04 11.36 -12.38
CA SER A 36 4.99 12.44 -12.18
C SER A 36 5.28 12.71 -10.69
N SER A 37 4.43 12.21 -9.81
CA SER A 37 4.56 12.35 -8.36
C SER A 37 4.04 11.13 -7.62
N ILE A 38 4.70 10.82 -6.50
CA ILE A 38 4.30 9.78 -5.56
C ILE A 38 4.40 10.36 -4.15
N GLU A 39 3.31 10.28 -3.40
CA GLU A 39 3.22 10.63 -1.99
C GLU A 39 3.28 9.37 -1.13
N VAL A 40 4.02 9.44 -0.03
CA VAL A 40 4.02 8.41 1.03
C VAL A 40 3.76 9.11 2.35
N VAL A 41 2.73 8.67 3.07
CA VAL A 41 2.35 9.17 4.40
C VAL A 41 2.34 8.00 5.38
N ILE A 42 3.07 8.13 6.49
CA ILE A 42 2.98 7.22 7.63
C ILE A 42 2.29 7.98 8.76
N GLY A 43 1.16 7.44 9.23
CA GLY A 43 0.37 8.03 10.30
C GLY A 43 0.45 7.18 11.56
N PHE A 44 0.96 7.75 12.65
CA PHE A 44 0.96 7.15 13.98
C PHE A 44 -0.20 7.71 14.80
N GLN A 45 -0.95 6.81 15.42
CA GLN A 45 -1.98 7.07 16.40
C GLN A 45 -1.72 6.18 17.62
N PRO A 46 -2.28 6.49 18.82
CA PRO A 46 -1.96 5.76 20.05
C PRO A 46 -2.11 4.24 19.99
N HIS A 47 -3.03 3.73 19.16
CA HIS A 47 -3.34 2.30 19.02
C HIS A 47 -3.44 1.86 17.55
N ASN A 48 -2.93 2.67 16.63
CA ASN A 48 -2.99 2.37 15.21
C ASN A 48 -1.81 3.00 14.46
N VAL A 49 -1.27 2.28 13.50
CA VAL A 49 -0.37 2.83 12.48
C VAL A 49 -0.93 2.57 11.10
N SER A 50 -0.81 3.57 10.24
CA SER A 50 -1.22 3.48 8.84
C SER A 50 -0.12 3.95 7.91
N ALA A 51 -0.09 3.36 6.72
CA ALA A 51 0.70 3.87 5.60
C ALA A 51 -0.20 4.10 4.40
N VAL A 52 -0.02 5.24 3.74
CA VAL A 52 -0.68 5.61 2.51
C VAL A 52 0.38 5.86 1.45
N VAL A 53 0.30 5.16 0.33
CA VAL A 53 1.09 5.43 -0.86
C VAL A 53 0.14 5.84 -1.97
N ARG A 54 0.33 7.05 -2.53
CA ARG A 54 -0.53 7.59 -3.58
C ARG A 54 0.32 8.07 -4.75
N ASP A 55 -0.04 7.68 -5.97
CA ASP A 55 0.53 8.23 -7.19
C ASP A 55 -0.54 8.96 -8.02
N ASN A 56 -0.10 9.88 -8.88
CA ASN A 56 -0.97 10.61 -9.81
C ASN A 56 -0.92 10.04 -11.24
N GLY A 57 -0.63 8.75 -11.37
CA GLY A 57 -0.39 8.10 -12.65
C GLY A 57 -1.65 7.71 -13.42
N VAL A 58 -1.47 6.78 -14.37
CA VAL A 58 -2.53 6.28 -15.25
C VAL A 58 -3.57 5.42 -14.52
N GLY A 59 -3.32 5.04 -13.26
CA GLY A 59 -4.19 4.16 -12.50
C GLY A 59 -4.44 2.80 -13.16
N MET A 60 -5.38 2.05 -12.60
CA MET A 60 -5.73 0.70 -13.04
C MET A 60 -7.18 0.38 -12.70
N ASP A 61 -7.77 -0.55 -13.47
CA ASP A 61 -9.02 -1.19 -13.08
C ASP A 61 -8.71 -2.30 -12.08
N VAL A 62 -9.01 -2.04 -10.80
CA VAL A 62 -8.74 -2.97 -9.70
C VAL A 62 -9.52 -4.27 -9.86
N ALA A 63 -10.79 -4.21 -10.26
CA ALA A 63 -11.63 -5.39 -10.40
C ALA A 63 -11.17 -6.27 -11.56
N ALA A 64 -10.87 -5.67 -12.71
CA ALA A 64 -10.32 -6.40 -13.85
C ALA A 64 -8.92 -6.96 -13.57
N THR A 65 -8.15 -6.31 -12.70
CA THR A 65 -6.84 -6.78 -12.25
C THR A 65 -6.98 -8.00 -11.34
N GLU A 66 -7.87 -7.95 -10.34
CA GLU A 66 -8.07 -9.07 -9.42
C GLU A 66 -8.72 -10.29 -10.11
N ALA A 67 -9.57 -10.07 -11.11
CA ALA A 67 -10.25 -11.15 -11.85
C ALA A 67 -9.33 -11.93 -12.81
N ARG A 68 -8.21 -11.35 -13.26
CA ARG A 68 -7.26 -12.00 -14.17
C ARG A 68 -6.31 -12.87 -13.35
N LEU A 69 -6.72 -14.09 -13.04
CA LEU A 69 -5.94 -15.12 -12.31
C LEU A 69 -4.73 -15.67 -13.09
N ASP A 70 -4.26 -15.00 -14.15
CA ASP A 70 -3.10 -15.44 -14.92
C ASP A 70 -1.81 -14.94 -14.26
N GLY A 71 -0.99 -15.92 -13.86
CA GLY A 71 0.14 -15.80 -12.96
C GLY A 71 1.14 -14.69 -13.28
N THR A 72 1.78 -14.21 -12.21
CA THR A 72 2.84 -13.18 -12.10
C THR A 72 2.44 -11.71 -12.11
N ARG A 73 1.40 -11.27 -12.84
CA ARG A 73 1.08 -9.82 -12.93
C ARG A 73 0.43 -9.23 -11.68
N HIS A 74 -0.12 -10.07 -10.80
CA HIS A 74 -0.90 -9.66 -9.61
C HIS A 74 -0.27 -10.08 -8.28
N LEU A 75 0.90 -10.74 -8.33
CA LEU A 75 1.57 -11.24 -7.12
C LEU A 75 1.91 -10.12 -6.14
N GLY A 76 2.22 -8.91 -6.63
CA GLY A 76 2.49 -7.76 -5.79
C GLY A 76 1.31 -7.39 -4.90
N LEU A 77 0.13 -7.19 -5.51
CA LEU A 77 -1.10 -6.81 -4.78
C LEU A 77 -1.55 -7.91 -3.82
N ILE A 78 -1.51 -9.17 -4.27
CA ILE A 78 -1.86 -10.34 -3.44
C ILE A 78 -0.91 -10.41 -2.24
N SER A 79 0.40 -10.32 -2.46
CA SER A 79 1.39 -10.40 -1.38
C SER A 79 1.26 -9.26 -0.37
N MET A 80 0.86 -8.05 -0.79
CA MET A 80 0.59 -6.96 0.13
C MET A 80 -0.64 -7.26 0.99
N ARG A 81 -1.69 -7.83 0.41
CA ARG A 81 -2.92 -8.19 1.12
C ARG A 81 -2.66 -9.30 2.14
N GLU A 82 -1.99 -10.38 1.73
CA GLU A 82 -1.58 -11.48 2.61
C GLU A 82 -0.73 -11.00 3.78
N ARG A 83 0.26 -10.12 3.52
CA ARG A 83 1.08 -9.52 4.59
C ARG A 83 0.25 -8.69 5.56
N ALA A 84 -0.69 -7.90 5.06
CA ALA A 84 -1.57 -7.11 5.91
C ALA A 84 -2.43 -8.02 6.81
N GLU A 85 -2.97 -9.11 6.24
CA GLU A 85 -3.78 -10.10 6.96
C GLU A 85 -2.98 -10.86 8.03
N LEU A 86 -1.71 -11.21 7.75
CA LEU A 86 -0.84 -11.89 8.72
C LEU A 86 -0.63 -11.09 10.01
N GLU A 87 -0.57 -9.75 9.90
CA GLU A 87 -0.48 -8.85 11.05
C GLU A 87 -1.85 -8.36 11.54
N LYS A 88 -2.95 -9.03 11.12
CA LYS A 88 -4.34 -8.67 11.47
C LYS A 88 -4.71 -7.22 11.12
N GLY A 89 -4.04 -6.67 10.12
CA GLY A 89 -4.31 -5.36 9.56
C GLY A 89 -5.30 -5.40 8.41
N SER A 90 -5.42 -4.28 7.73
CA SER A 90 -6.22 -4.13 6.51
C SER A 90 -5.40 -3.47 5.40
N LEU A 91 -5.73 -3.84 4.17
CA LEU A 91 -5.20 -3.21 2.96
C LEU A 91 -6.36 -2.79 2.06
N GLU A 92 -6.41 -1.49 1.76
CA GLU A 92 -7.34 -0.90 0.81
C GLU A 92 -6.57 -0.40 -0.42
N ILE A 93 -7.07 -0.74 -1.61
CA ILE A 93 -6.51 -0.30 -2.88
C ILE A 93 -7.61 0.43 -3.64
N ARG A 94 -7.37 1.71 -3.93
CA ARG A 94 -8.26 2.54 -4.75
C ARG A 94 -7.52 2.96 -6.00
N SER A 95 -8.02 2.56 -7.15
CA SER A 95 -7.46 2.99 -8.43
C SER A 95 -8.55 3.05 -9.49
N ARG A 96 -8.40 3.99 -10.41
CA ARG A 96 -9.24 4.11 -11.60
C ARG A 96 -8.38 4.58 -12.78
N PRO A 97 -8.65 4.11 -14.02
CA PRO A 97 -7.95 4.61 -15.19
C PRO A 97 -7.97 6.15 -15.27
N GLY A 98 -6.79 6.74 -15.40
CA GLY A 98 -6.54 8.19 -15.46
C GLY A 98 -6.57 8.94 -14.13
N GLN A 99 -6.78 8.26 -12.98
CA GLN A 99 -6.91 8.92 -11.67
C GLN A 99 -5.80 8.57 -10.67
N GLY A 100 -4.77 7.83 -11.11
CA GLY A 100 -3.72 7.32 -10.24
C GLY A 100 -4.17 6.16 -9.36
N THR A 101 -3.33 5.85 -8.37
CA THR A 101 -3.57 4.75 -7.42
C THR A 101 -3.28 5.22 -6.00
N GLU A 102 -4.12 4.79 -5.06
CA GLU A 102 -3.90 4.90 -3.62
C GLU A 102 -3.91 3.50 -3.00
N ILE A 103 -2.86 3.20 -2.23
CA ILE A 103 -2.75 1.99 -1.40
C ILE A 103 -2.69 2.45 0.04
N ARG A 104 -3.59 1.94 0.87
CA ARG A 104 -3.68 2.23 2.30
C ARG A 104 -3.58 0.95 3.10
N ALA A 105 -2.57 0.86 3.97
CA ALA A 105 -2.44 -0.18 4.97
C ALA A 105 -2.72 0.40 6.36
N SER A 106 -3.40 -0.37 7.22
CA SER A 106 -3.72 0.04 8.59
C SER A 106 -3.63 -1.14 9.54
N PHE A 107 -2.97 -0.94 10.67
CA PHE A 107 -2.71 -1.95 11.69
C PHE A 107 -2.98 -1.38 13.07
N ASN A 108 -3.71 -2.12 13.89
CA ASN A 108 -3.86 -1.79 15.30
C ASN A 108 -2.70 -2.38 16.09
N HIS A 109 -2.18 -1.64 17.07
CA HIS A 109 -1.04 -2.05 17.89
C HIS A 109 -1.20 -1.65 19.35
#